data_AF-A0A0D5ZIR7-F1
#
_entry.id   AF-A0A0D5ZIR7-F1
#
_cell.length_a   1.000
_cell.length_b   1.000
_cell.length_c   1.000
_cell.angle_alpha   90.00
_cell.angle_beta   90.00
_cell.angle_gamma   90.00
#
_symmetry.space_group_name_H-M   'P 1'
#
loop_
_entity.id
_entity.type
_entity.pdbx_description
1 polymer ?
#
loop_
_entity_poly.entity_id
_entity_poly.type
_entity_poly.pdbx_seq_one_letter_code
_entity_poly.pdbx_strand_id
1 'polypeptide(L)'
;MKIVSFIGESHNKVSDYSIHKLLELIKGMKPARVIITMDPNAVQTSGGYSEKLNDITKDSNISGLITFANADETKYYRKRAEFFEKYATSAETVVKKNILEMIETTIHSYLEGYWKDYETVNSEVTDELFRAKHKLISSMFWEVERETWNALLEEMAGNIESLSPGADDVILVDVEKRYWLLERMENN
;
A
#
# COMPACT_ATOMS: atom_id res chain seq x y z
N MET A 1 8.61 -16.37 3.05
CA MET A 1 7.65 -15.31 3.39
C MET A 1 6.86 -15.00 2.14
N LYS A 2 5.59 -14.57 2.25
CA LYS A 2 4.77 -14.15 1.10
C LYS A 2 4.25 -12.74 1.32
N ILE A 3 4.24 -11.92 0.28
CA ILE A 3 3.71 -10.55 0.33
C ILE A 3 2.44 -10.50 -0.51
N VAL A 4 1.34 -10.08 0.11
CA VAL A 4 0.00 -10.05 -0.48
C VAL A 4 -0.53 -8.62 -0.44
N SER A 5 -1.04 -8.16 -1.58
CA SER A 5 -1.65 -6.84 -1.75
C SER A 5 -3.04 -6.76 -1.12
N PHE A 6 -3.28 -5.65 -0.44
CA PHE A 6 -4.57 -5.16 0.01
C PHE A 6 -4.97 -3.95 -0.84
N ILE A 7 -6.21 -3.92 -1.34
CA ILE A 7 -6.67 -2.92 -2.31
C ILE A 7 -7.73 -1.97 -1.74
N GLY A 8 -7.90 -1.94 -0.42
CA GLY A 8 -8.84 -1.02 0.26
C GLY A 8 -10.28 -1.16 -0.23
N GLU A 9 -10.96 -0.03 -0.47
CA GLU A 9 -12.33 -0.02 -1.01
C GLU A 9 -12.49 -0.74 -2.36
N SER A 10 -11.41 -0.93 -3.12
CA SER A 10 -11.47 -1.66 -4.40
C SER A 10 -11.84 -3.14 -4.21
N HIS A 11 -11.74 -3.68 -2.98
CA HIS A 11 -12.30 -4.99 -2.64
C HIS A 11 -13.82 -5.10 -2.86
N ASN A 12 -14.54 -3.98 -2.93
CA ASN A 12 -15.97 -3.96 -3.27
C ASN A 12 -16.22 -4.01 -4.79
N LYS A 13 -15.21 -3.71 -5.61
CA LYS A 13 -15.31 -3.60 -7.08
C LYS A 13 -14.76 -4.84 -7.79
N VAL A 14 -13.73 -5.47 -7.23
CA VAL A 14 -13.05 -6.64 -7.81
C VAL A 14 -13.70 -7.92 -7.26
N SER A 15 -14.63 -8.51 -8.02
CA SER A 15 -15.50 -9.61 -7.54
C SER A 15 -14.72 -10.83 -7.02
N ASP A 16 -13.69 -11.28 -7.75
CA ASP A 16 -12.89 -12.45 -7.35
C ASP A 16 -11.71 -12.07 -6.45
N TYR A 17 -11.71 -10.84 -5.92
CA TYR A 17 -10.79 -10.39 -4.89
C TYR A 17 -11.49 -9.55 -3.81
N SER A 18 -12.67 -9.98 -3.36
CA SER A 18 -13.30 -9.43 -2.16
C SER A 18 -12.49 -9.71 -0.88
N ILE A 19 -12.83 -9.04 0.24
CA ILE A 19 -12.20 -9.32 1.55
C ILE A 19 -12.31 -10.79 1.93
N HIS A 20 -13.45 -11.43 1.66
CA HIS A 20 -13.63 -12.85 1.90
C HIS A 20 -12.64 -13.69 1.09
N LYS A 21 -12.44 -13.36 -0.20
CA LYS A 21 -11.49 -14.06 -1.08
C LYS A 21 -10.04 -13.84 -0.65
N LEU A 22 -9.69 -12.62 -0.22
CA LEU A 22 -8.39 -12.33 0.38
C LEU A 22 -8.16 -13.18 1.65
N LEU A 23 -9.17 -13.31 2.52
CA LEU A 23 -9.07 -14.16 3.71
C LEU A 23 -8.92 -15.64 3.36
N GLU A 24 -9.67 -16.15 2.38
CA GLU A 24 -9.50 -17.52 1.87
C GLU A 24 -8.08 -17.74 1.35
N LEU A 25 -7.54 -16.78 0.59
CA LEU A 25 -6.17 -16.81 0.08
C LEU A 25 -5.15 -16.88 1.22
N ILE A 26 -5.23 -15.97 2.20
CA ILE A 26 -4.31 -15.93 3.34
C ILE A 26 -4.40 -17.25 4.13
N LYS A 27 -5.60 -17.75 4.43
CA LYS A 27 -5.78 -19.03 5.13
C LYS A 27 -5.21 -20.20 4.34
N GLY A 28 -5.39 -20.21 3.01
CA GLY A 28 -4.83 -21.21 2.11
C GLY A 28 -3.30 -21.27 2.14
N MET A 29 -2.63 -20.15 2.46
CA MET A 29 -1.17 -20.10 2.64
C MET A 29 -0.70 -20.72 3.96
N LYS A 30 -1.60 -20.97 4.92
CA LYS A 30 -1.31 -21.51 6.27
C LYS A 30 -0.21 -20.72 7.00
N PRO A 31 -0.40 -19.41 7.21
CA PRO A 31 0.65 -18.55 7.77
C PRO A 31 0.97 -18.90 9.22
N ALA A 32 2.24 -18.75 9.61
CA ALA A 32 2.64 -18.73 11.01
C ALA A 32 2.22 -17.41 11.68
N ARG A 33 2.41 -16.28 10.98
CA ARG A 33 1.92 -14.95 11.36
C ARG A 33 1.41 -14.19 10.14
N VAL A 34 0.47 -13.27 10.38
CA VAL A 34 0.00 -12.29 9.39
C VAL A 34 0.48 -10.91 9.83
N ILE A 35 1.46 -10.36 9.13
CA ILE A 35 2.04 -9.05 9.41
C ILE A 35 1.27 -8.00 8.61
N ILE A 36 0.58 -7.10 9.29
CA ILE A 36 -0.22 -6.04 8.67
C ILE A 36 0.55 -4.72 8.73
N THR A 37 0.78 -4.11 7.57
CA THR A 37 1.54 -2.85 7.45
C THR A 37 0.67 -1.59 7.45
N MET A 38 -0.65 -1.76 7.50
CA MET A 38 -1.62 -0.67 7.50
C MET A 38 -2.18 -0.47 8.91
N ASP A 39 -2.44 0.78 9.30
CA ASP A 39 -3.01 1.10 10.60
C ASP A 39 -4.56 1.02 10.54
N PRO A 40 -5.20 0.12 11.33
CA PRO A 40 -6.66 0.02 11.37
C PRO A 40 -7.32 1.25 12.00
N ASN A 41 -6.58 2.07 12.73
CA ASN A 41 -7.04 3.30 13.36
C ASN A 41 -6.63 4.57 12.60
N ALA A 42 -5.96 4.44 11.44
CA ALA A 42 -5.62 5.59 10.63
C ALA A 42 -6.89 6.41 10.35
N VAL A 43 -6.84 7.70 10.69
CA VAL A 43 -7.91 8.65 10.39
C VAL A 43 -8.04 8.71 8.88
N GLN A 44 -9.14 8.14 8.35
CA GLN A 44 -9.50 8.01 6.94
C GLN A 44 -8.69 8.93 6.00
N THR A 45 -7.54 8.45 5.55
CA THR A 45 -6.98 8.89 4.29
C THR A 45 -7.73 8.12 3.21
N SER A 46 -8.19 8.84 2.18
CA SER A 46 -9.04 8.37 1.09
C SER A 46 -8.97 6.86 0.78
N GLY A 47 -10.11 6.16 0.84
CA GLY A 47 -10.22 4.76 0.36
C GLY A 47 -10.62 3.70 1.37
N GLY A 48 -11.26 4.05 2.50
CA GLY A 48 -12.00 3.12 3.40
C GLY A 48 -11.19 1.97 4.02
N TYR A 49 -9.86 2.09 4.03
CA TYR A 49 -8.93 1.05 4.47
C TYR A 49 -9.23 0.53 5.88
N SER A 50 -9.58 1.41 6.82
CA SER A 50 -9.83 1.03 8.22
C SER A 50 -11.04 0.11 8.40
N GLU A 51 -12.13 0.32 7.65
CA GLU A 51 -13.32 -0.53 7.72
C GLU A 51 -13.01 -1.93 7.19
N LYS A 52 -12.39 -2.00 6.00
CA LYS A 52 -12.03 -3.27 5.37
C LYS A 52 -10.95 -4.03 6.14
N LEU A 53 -10.02 -3.31 6.77
CA LEU A 53 -9.01 -3.93 7.62
C LEU A 53 -9.61 -4.48 8.92
N ASN A 54 -10.64 -3.82 9.46
CA ASN A 54 -11.38 -4.34 10.62
C ASN A 54 -12.06 -5.68 10.35
N ASP A 55 -12.50 -5.94 9.12
CA ASP A 55 -13.06 -7.25 8.75
C ASP A 55 -11.99 -8.35 8.81
N ILE A 56 -10.74 -8.03 8.42
CA ILE A 56 -9.61 -8.95 8.50
C ILE A 56 -9.21 -9.21 9.95
N THR A 57 -9.11 -8.16 10.77
CA THR A 57 -8.66 -8.27 12.17
C THR A 57 -9.65 -8.99 13.07
N LYS A 58 -10.92 -9.04 12.67
CA LYS A 58 -12.00 -9.75 13.40
C LYS A 58 -12.19 -11.21 12.97
N ASP A 59 -11.53 -11.68 11.90
CA ASP A 59 -11.68 -13.07 11.48
C ASP A 59 -11.12 -14.03 12.54
N SER A 60 -11.96 -14.95 13.01
CA SER A 60 -11.62 -15.85 14.12
C SER A 60 -10.49 -16.84 13.82
N ASN A 61 -10.16 -17.09 12.55
CA ASN A 61 -9.13 -18.07 12.17
C ASN A 61 -7.75 -17.44 12.04
N ILE A 62 -7.67 -16.13 11.80
CA ILE A 62 -6.39 -15.43 11.62
C ILE A 62 -6.11 -14.36 12.66
N SER A 63 -7.12 -13.87 13.39
CA SER A 63 -6.96 -12.76 14.36
C SER A 63 -5.88 -13.04 15.41
N GLY A 64 -5.76 -14.28 15.88
CA GLY A 64 -4.69 -14.70 16.81
C GLY A 64 -3.28 -14.78 16.21
N LEU A 65 -3.15 -14.64 14.88
CA LEU A 65 -1.89 -14.67 14.14
C LEU A 65 -1.43 -13.27 13.70
N ILE A 66 -2.24 -12.24 13.94
CA ILE A 66 -1.99 -10.89 13.42
C ILE A 66 -0.94 -10.18 14.28
N THR A 67 0.02 -9.56 13.60
CA THR A 67 0.97 -8.60 14.20
C THR A 67 1.00 -7.34 13.32
N PHE A 68 0.98 -6.17 13.94
CA PHE A 68 1.05 -4.91 13.20
C PHE A 68 2.49 -4.43 13.06
N ALA A 69 2.84 -4.00 11.86
CA ALA A 69 4.11 -3.36 11.48
C ALA A 69 3.83 -2.06 10.71
N ASN A 70 2.80 -1.32 11.13
CA ASN A 70 2.37 -0.11 10.45
C ASN A 70 3.35 1.04 10.69
N ALA A 71 3.56 1.85 9.67
CA ALA A 71 4.23 3.14 9.79
C ALA A 71 3.19 4.26 10.04
N ASP A 72 3.63 5.40 10.59
CA ASP A 72 2.75 6.56 10.80
C ASP A 72 2.44 7.27 9.46
N GLU A 73 1.48 6.75 8.70
CA GLU A 73 1.10 7.35 7.42
C GLU A 73 0.60 8.79 7.58
N THR A 74 -0.09 9.10 8.69
CA THR A 74 -0.65 10.43 8.96
C THR A 74 0.44 11.50 8.98
N LYS A 75 1.56 11.22 9.63
CA LYS A 75 2.75 12.09 9.66
C LYS A 75 3.25 12.41 8.24
N TYR A 76 3.33 11.43 7.35
CA TYR A 76 3.86 11.62 6.00
C TYR A 76 2.87 12.30 5.06
N TYR A 77 1.58 11.98 5.16
CA TYR A 77 0.54 12.70 4.40
C TYR A 77 0.46 14.16 4.78
N ARG A 78 0.52 14.48 6.08
CA ARG A 78 0.56 15.87 6.54
C ARG A 78 1.76 16.61 5.97
N LYS A 79 2.95 16.00 6.01
CA LYS A 79 4.17 16.60 5.44
C LYS A 79 4.06 16.85 3.93
N ARG A 80 3.42 15.93 3.18
CA ARG A 80 3.13 16.11 1.74
C ARG A 80 2.17 17.29 1.52
N ALA A 81 1.11 17.39 2.31
CA ALA A 81 0.14 18.49 2.23
C ALA A 81 0.79 19.85 2.52
N GLU A 82 1.58 19.96 3.59
CA GLU A 82 2.33 21.16 3.98
C GLU A 82 3.28 21.64 2.88
N PHE A 83 3.92 20.71 2.15
CA PHE A 83 4.76 21.05 1.00
C PHE A 83 3.93 21.75 -0.09
N PHE A 84 2.80 21.15 -0.49
CA PHE A 84 1.98 21.73 -1.55
C PHE A 84 1.35 23.06 -1.15
N GLU A 85 0.95 23.22 0.12
CA GLU A 85 0.44 24.49 0.65
C GLU A 85 1.52 25.58 0.62
N LYS A 86 2.75 25.27 1.06
CA LYS A 86 3.87 26.21 1.08
C LYS A 86 4.22 26.75 -0.31
N TYR A 87 4.11 25.92 -1.34
CA TYR A 87 4.47 26.27 -2.71
C TYR A 87 3.25 26.54 -3.62
N ALA A 88 2.03 26.62 -3.06
CA ALA A 88 0.76 26.72 -3.81
C ALA A 88 0.63 27.96 -4.71
N THR A 89 1.43 28.99 -4.47
CA THR A 89 1.35 30.28 -5.19
C THR A 89 2.12 30.30 -6.51
N SER A 90 2.92 29.27 -6.81
CA SER A 90 3.65 29.20 -8.08
C SER A 90 2.84 28.47 -9.15
N ALA A 91 2.79 29.02 -10.36
CA ALA A 91 2.13 28.38 -11.51
C ALA A 91 2.71 26.99 -11.79
N GLU A 92 4.02 26.82 -11.58
CA GLU A 92 4.70 25.54 -11.73
C GLU A 92 4.19 24.50 -10.72
N THR A 93 4.01 24.87 -9.45
CA THR A 93 3.49 23.96 -8.41
C THR A 93 2.07 23.52 -8.74
N VAL A 94 1.22 24.46 -9.20
CA VAL A 94 -0.16 24.15 -9.59
C VAL A 94 -0.18 23.14 -10.76
N VAL A 95 0.61 23.39 -11.80
CA VAL A 95 0.73 22.47 -12.94
C VAL A 95 1.23 21.10 -12.48
N LYS A 96 2.27 21.05 -11.66
CA LYS A 96 2.82 19.78 -11.16
C LYS A 96 1.80 19.01 -10.30
N LYS A 97 1.02 19.71 -9.46
CA LYS A 97 -0.07 19.09 -8.68
C LYS A 97 -1.15 18.49 -9.58
N ASN A 98 -1.56 19.21 -10.63
CA ASN A 98 -2.52 18.67 -11.59
C ASN A 98 -1.98 17.43 -12.32
N ILE A 99 -0.69 17.44 -12.69
CA ILE A 99 -0.04 16.27 -13.30
C ILE A 99 -0.02 15.09 -12.32
N LEU A 100 0.29 15.33 -11.05
CA LEU A 100 0.26 14.31 -10.00
C LEU A 100 -1.12 13.66 -9.87
N GLU A 101 -2.16 14.46 -9.74
CA GLU A 101 -3.55 13.98 -9.64
C GLU A 101 -3.98 13.20 -10.89
N MET A 102 -3.54 13.65 -12.08
CA MET A 102 -3.80 12.96 -13.34
C MET A 102 -3.10 11.59 -13.38
N ILE A 103 -1.84 11.50 -12.95
CA ILE A 103 -1.10 10.23 -12.87
C ILE A 103 -1.79 9.28 -11.90
N GLU A 104 -2.09 9.73 -10.68
CA GLU A 104 -2.77 8.93 -9.66
C GLU A 104 -4.10 8.40 -10.20
N THR A 105 -4.95 9.28 -10.72
CA THR A 105 -6.26 8.91 -11.26
C THR A 105 -6.15 7.93 -12.44
N THR A 106 -5.21 8.16 -13.36
CA THR A 106 -5.05 7.32 -14.56
C THR A 106 -4.58 5.91 -14.17
N ILE A 107 -3.59 5.81 -13.29
CA ILE A 107 -3.05 4.53 -12.84
C ILE A 107 -4.12 3.75 -12.06
N HIS A 108 -4.80 4.37 -11.10
CA HIS A 108 -5.86 3.70 -10.34
C HIS A 108 -7.03 3.28 -11.24
N SER A 109 -7.47 4.14 -12.17
CA SER A 109 -8.58 3.80 -13.08
C SER A 109 -8.23 2.62 -13.99
N TYR A 110 -7.00 2.60 -14.51
CA TYR A 110 -6.53 1.47 -15.31
C TYR A 110 -6.48 0.18 -14.48
N LEU A 111 -5.89 0.24 -13.28
CA LEU A 111 -5.75 -0.91 -12.41
C LEU A 111 -7.09 -1.46 -11.94
N GLU A 112 -8.06 -0.60 -11.58
CA GLU A 112 -9.42 -1.04 -11.24
C GLU A 112 -10.12 -1.77 -12.40
N GLY A 113 -9.83 -1.41 -13.65
CA GLY A 113 -10.33 -2.14 -14.83
C GLY A 113 -9.53 -3.40 -15.18
N TYR A 114 -8.27 -3.47 -14.76
CA TYR A 114 -7.37 -4.60 -14.99
C TYR A 114 -7.56 -5.72 -13.96
N TRP A 115 -7.78 -5.35 -12.69
CA TRP A 115 -7.95 -6.29 -11.59
C TRP A 115 -9.23 -7.08 -11.72
N LYS A 116 -9.09 -8.41 -11.66
CA LYS A 116 -10.20 -9.37 -11.73
C LYS A 116 -10.21 -10.28 -10.51
N ASP A 117 -9.04 -10.62 -10.01
CA ASP A 117 -8.78 -11.65 -9.01
C ASP A 117 -7.47 -11.36 -8.25
N TYR A 118 -7.07 -12.29 -7.37
CA TYR A 118 -5.82 -12.16 -6.63
C TYR A 118 -4.57 -12.18 -7.52
N GLU A 119 -4.59 -12.88 -8.64
CA GLU A 119 -3.42 -13.03 -9.51
C GLU A 119 -3.11 -11.71 -10.21
N THR A 120 -4.13 -11.06 -10.77
CA THR A 120 -4.02 -9.75 -11.41
C THR A 120 -3.64 -8.65 -10.41
N VAL A 121 -4.20 -8.67 -9.20
CA VAL A 121 -3.86 -7.71 -8.13
C VAL A 121 -2.40 -7.88 -7.65
N ASN A 122 -1.90 -9.12 -7.57
CA ASN A 122 -0.53 -9.42 -7.16
C ASN A 122 0.40 -9.70 -8.37
N SER A 123 0.05 -9.19 -9.55
CA SER A 123 0.84 -9.40 -10.77
C SER A 123 1.98 -8.40 -10.90
N GLU A 124 2.98 -8.78 -11.69
CA GLU A 124 4.06 -7.90 -12.14
C GLU A 124 3.52 -6.65 -12.85
N VAL A 125 2.41 -6.75 -13.60
CA VAL A 125 1.81 -5.58 -14.27
C VAL A 125 1.35 -4.53 -13.26
N THR A 126 0.73 -4.96 -12.15
CA THR A 126 0.33 -4.04 -11.07
C THR A 126 1.56 -3.40 -10.43
N ASP A 127 2.58 -4.19 -10.14
CA ASP A 127 3.82 -3.73 -9.53
C ASP A 127 4.56 -2.71 -10.42
N GLU A 128 4.71 -2.99 -11.72
CA GLU A 128 5.39 -2.11 -12.67
C GLU A 128 4.67 -0.77 -12.86
N LEU A 129 3.34 -0.77 -12.82
CA LEU A 129 2.56 0.47 -12.95
C LEU A 129 2.74 1.37 -11.73
N PHE A 130 2.73 0.82 -10.52
CA PHE A 130 3.05 1.60 -9.32
C PHE A 130 4.52 2.01 -9.25
N ARG A 131 5.45 1.14 -9.67
CA ARG A 131 6.87 1.51 -9.82
C ARG A 131 7.05 2.69 -10.79
N ALA A 132 6.40 2.62 -11.96
CA ALA A 132 6.45 3.68 -12.97
C ALA A 132 5.84 4.99 -12.44
N LYS A 133 4.70 4.90 -11.72
CA LYS A 133 4.08 6.03 -11.02
C LYS A 133 5.10 6.75 -10.12
N HIS A 134 5.72 6.04 -9.17
CA HIS A 134 6.66 6.68 -8.24
C HIS A 134 7.95 7.15 -8.90
N LYS A 135 8.43 6.46 -9.93
CA LYS A 135 9.58 6.93 -10.72
C LYS A 135 9.28 8.27 -11.40
N LEU A 136 8.08 8.41 -11.98
CA LEU A 136 7.63 9.66 -12.58
C LEU A 136 7.44 10.76 -11.54
N ILE A 137 6.76 10.49 -10.44
CA ILE A 137 6.57 11.45 -9.34
C ILE A 137 7.92 11.90 -8.78
N SER A 138 8.83 10.97 -8.52
CA SER A 138 10.18 11.27 -8.02
C SER A 138 10.99 12.16 -8.97
N SER A 139 10.77 12.06 -10.28
CA SER A 139 11.45 12.93 -11.25
C SER A 139 10.97 14.38 -11.21
N MET A 140 9.72 14.62 -10.77
CA MET A 140 9.11 15.96 -10.70
C MET A 140 9.15 16.56 -9.28
N PHE A 141 9.17 15.70 -8.27
CA PHE A 141 8.99 16.01 -6.86
C PHE A 141 9.97 15.25 -5.95
N TRP A 142 11.24 15.16 -6.35
CA TRP A 142 12.23 14.36 -5.64
C TRP A 142 12.29 14.62 -4.13
N GLU A 143 12.32 15.88 -3.70
CA GLU A 143 12.39 16.23 -2.28
C GLU A 143 11.16 15.72 -1.50
N VAL A 144 9.97 15.87 -2.09
CA VAL A 144 8.71 15.45 -1.48
C VAL A 144 8.67 13.93 -1.37
N GLU A 145 8.95 13.22 -2.46
CA GLU A 145 8.93 11.74 -2.47
C GLU A 145 9.94 11.17 -1.48
N ARG A 146 11.16 11.71 -1.47
CA ARG A 146 12.20 11.28 -0.52
C ARG A 146 11.75 11.45 0.93
N GLU A 147 11.13 12.58 1.24
CA GLU A 147 10.77 12.95 2.60
C GLU A 147 9.41 12.46 3.08
N THR A 148 8.61 11.90 2.16
CA THR A 148 7.28 11.37 2.43
C THR A 148 7.21 9.90 2.05
N TRP A 149 6.94 9.57 0.80
CA TRP A 149 6.79 8.20 0.30
C TRP A 149 7.97 7.28 0.67
N ASN A 150 9.20 7.66 0.36
CA ASN A 150 10.36 6.80 0.65
C ASN A 150 10.60 6.67 2.15
N ALA A 151 10.50 7.77 2.90
CA ALA A 151 10.65 7.74 4.35
C ALA A 151 9.58 6.87 5.03
N LEU A 152 8.35 6.89 4.53
CA LEU A 152 7.26 6.00 4.95
C LEU A 152 7.61 4.54 4.69
N LEU A 153 8.08 4.22 3.49
CA LEU A 153 8.45 2.85 3.11
C LEU A 153 9.63 2.31 3.91
N GLU A 154 10.63 3.14 4.19
CA GLU A 154 11.76 2.77 5.06
C GLU A 154 11.32 2.53 6.51
N GLU A 155 10.43 3.37 7.06
CA GLU A 155 9.84 3.16 8.39
C GLU A 155 9.06 1.84 8.44
N MET A 156 8.23 1.58 7.43
CA MET A 156 7.47 0.34 7.28
C MET A 156 8.40 -0.88 7.20
N ALA A 157 9.45 -0.82 6.38
CA ALA A 157 10.44 -1.90 6.26
C ALA A 157 11.15 -2.15 7.60
N GLY A 158 11.61 -1.10 8.28
CA GLY A 158 12.24 -1.22 9.60
C GLY A 158 11.31 -1.87 10.63
N ASN A 159 10.03 -1.51 10.63
CA ASN A 159 9.03 -2.12 11.49
C ASN A 159 8.86 -3.62 11.17
N ILE A 160 8.78 -4.00 9.90
CA ILE A 160 8.68 -5.41 9.49
C ILE A 160 9.96 -6.19 9.88
N GLU A 161 11.13 -5.65 9.57
CA GLU A 161 12.43 -6.27 9.86
C GLU A 161 12.60 -6.52 11.37
N SER A 162 12.12 -5.59 12.22
CA SER A 162 12.16 -5.75 13.68
C SER A 162 11.38 -6.97 14.19
N LEU A 163 10.37 -7.44 13.43
CA LEU A 163 9.58 -8.63 13.75
C LEU A 163 10.26 -9.94 13.32
N SER A 164 11.36 -9.85 12.56
CA SER A 164 12.12 -10.98 12.02
C SER A 164 11.21 -12.00 11.34
N PRO A 165 10.60 -11.66 10.18
CA PRO A 165 9.62 -12.52 9.54
C PRO A 165 10.23 -13.85 9.08
N GLY A 166 9.50 -14.93 9.32
CA GLY A 166 9.86 -16.29 8.94
C GLY A 166 9.42 -16.67 7.52
N ALA A 167 9.82 -17.88 7.09
CA ALA A 167 9.49 -18.40 5.77
C ALA A 167 7.97 -18.56 5.54
N ASP A 168 7.22 -18.84 6.61
CA ASP A 168 5.76 -19.07 6.55
C ASP A 168 4.94 -17.84 6.97
N ASP A 169 5.58 -16.69 7.19
CA ASP A 169 4.85 -15.46 7.47
C ASP A 169 4.27 -14.86 6.18
N VAL A 170 3.09 -14.25 6.32
CA VAL A 170 2.41 -13.50 5.26
C VAL A 170 2.43 -12.02 5.64
N ILE A 171 2.95 -11.17 4.77
CA ILE A 171 2.86 -9.72 4.90
C ILE A 171 1.67 -9.25 4.07
N LEU A 172 0.71 -8.62 4.72
CA LEU A 172 -0.36 -7.89 4.07
C LEU A 172 0.02 -6.42 3.95
N VAL A 173 0.12 -5.96 2.71
CA VAL A 173 0.60 -4.62 2.37
C VAL A 173 -0.35 -3.92 1.42
N ASP A 174 -0.44 -2.60 1.51
CA ASP A 174 -1.12 -1.81 0.49
C ASP A 174 -0.54 -2.11 -0.90
N VAL A 175 -1.41 -2.25 -1.90
CA VAL A 175 -1.04 -2.66 -3.26
C VAL A 175 0.01 -1.74 -3.90
N GLU A 176 -0.02 -0.43 -3.60
CA GLU A 176 0.94 0.53 -4.14
C GLU A 176 2.34 0.35 -3.55
N LYS A 177 2.43 -0.19 -2.33
CA LYS A 177 3.69 -0.39 -1.60
C LYS A 177 4.33 -1.75 -1.89
N ARG A 178 3.60 -2.70 -2.49
CA ARG A 178 4.04 -4.09 -2.66
C ARG A 178 5.32 -4.23 -3.49
N TYR A 179 5.39 -3.58 -4.65
CA TYR A 179 6.55 -3.68 -5.56
C TYR A 179 7.85 -3.31 -4.84
N TRP A 180 7.81 -2.23 -4.06
CA TRP A 180 8.97 -1.71 -3.36
C TRP A 180 9.42 -2.67 -2.25
N LEU A 181 8.46 -3.27 -1.54
CA LEU A 181 8.74 -4.22 -0.48
C LEU A 181 9.33 -5.53 -1.03
N LEU A 182 8.83 -6.02 -2.18
CA LEU A 182 9.40 -7.16 -2.88
C LEU A 182 10.88 -6.91 -3.23
N GLU A 183 11.17 -5.78 -3.88
CA GLU A 183 12.54 -5.41 -4.24
C GLU A 183 13.45 -5.29 -3.02
N ARG A 184 12.97 -4.69 -1.93
CA ARG A 184 13.75 -4.53 -0.70
C ARG A 184 14.10 -5.87 -0.08
N MET A 185 13.17 -6.83 -0.10
CA MET A 185 13.30 -8.14 0.54
C MET A 185 14.00 -9.19 -0.32
N GLU A 186 14.01 -9.05 -1.65
CA GLU A 186 14.79 -9.90 -2.55
C GLU A 186 16.28 -9.56 -2.57
N ASN A 187 16.64 -8.32 -2.21
CA ASN A 187 18.01 -7.83 -2.17
C ASN A 187 18.72 -7.98 -0.80
N ASN A 188 18.05 -8.56 0.19
CA ASN A 188 18.59 -8.86 1.53
C ASN A 188 18.73 -10.38 1.73
#